data_AF-A0A8C4N4N1-F1
#
_entry.id   AF-A0A8C4N4N1-F1
#
_cell.length_a   1.000
_cell.length_b   1.000
_cell.length_c   1.000
_cell.angle_alpha   90.00
_cell.angle_beta   90.00
_cell.angle_gamma   90.00
#
_symmetry.space_group_name_H-M   'P 1'
#
loop_
_entity.id
_entity.type
_entity.pdbx_description
1 polymer ?
#
loop_
_entity_poly.entity_id
_entity_poly.type
_entity_poly.pdbx_seq_one_letter_code
_entity_poly.pdbx_strand_id
1 'polypeptide(L)'
;MGDEEWDKLPIDQKCEHKLWKARQAGYTEALKLFNQLPDGKSAEFAKFVPLIKKFVGDSNAVAQLKGLEAALAFVENANIAVKAVGEVMVAVVNKALNQPKARAKELGASICLAYIEAERPEPVLDELLKGLDNKNPKVVAACIMVLHSALCEFGTKVVQLKPLVKALPRLFESRDKMVRDEARLLAIEAYRWIRDAIRPALQCLTPVQLKELEEEWEKLGSTPARPTRFLRSQQEARAKVEQQHAKSAVGTVEPEESDSVAVDPYDLLEPFALLSKLPKDFFDKIEAKKWQERKEALESLEVLVKQPRLEPGDYGELVRALKKVIAKDLNVMLVALAAKCLAGLASGLRRKFHPYVGQVVPTLLEKFKEKKVNVVQALQEAIDAVFLTVSIGPKVQSANNVTRGNA
;
A
#
# COMPACT_ATOMS: atom_id res chain seq x y z
N MET A 1 -59.10 13.20 2.94
CA MET A 1 -58.26 14.02 2.04
C MET A 1 -56.87 14.07 2.64
N GLY A 2 -55.83 13.56 1.95
CA GLY A 2 -54.44 13.90 2.29
C GLY A 2 -53.32 12.87 2.11
N ASP A 3 -53.57 11.58 1.83
CA ASP A 3 -52.48 10.59 1.94
C ASP A 3 -51.67 10.29 0.66
N GLU A 4 -52.08 10.79 -0.51
CA GLU A 4 -51.44 10.46 -1.81
C GLU A 4 -51.10 11.69 -2.68
N GLU A 5 -51.17 12.92 -2.13
CA GLU A 5 -50.84 14.12 -2.91
C GLU A 5 -49.35 14.16 -3.32
N TRP A 6 -48.49 13.49 -2.54
CA TRP A 6 -47.06 13.38 -2.80
C TRP A 6 -46.71 12.43 -3.96
N ASP A 7 -47.62 11.54 -4.39
CA ASP A 7 -47.35 10.58 -5.48
C ASP A 7 -47.16 11.27 -6.83
N LYS A 8 -47.71 12.46 -6.99
CA LYS A 8 -47.59 13.28 -8.21
C LYS A 8 -46.33 14.15 -8.23
N LEU A 9 -45.58 14.21 -7.14
CA LEU A 9 -44.36 15.01 -7.08
C LEU A 9 -43.27 14.43 -7.99
N PRO A 10 -42.39 15.28 -8.55
CA PRO A 10 -41.16 14.83 -9.20
C PRO A 10 -40.30 13.96 -8.27
N ILE A 11 -39.49 13.06 -8.86
CA ILE A 11 -38.69 12.06 -8.13
C ILE A 11 -37.78 12.74 -7.08
N ASP A 12 -37.07 13.79 -7.48
CA ASP A 12 -36.16 14.57 -6.61
C ASP A 12 -36.88 15.17 -5.41
N GLN A 13 -38.10 15.69 -5.59
CA GLN A 13 -38.92 16.25 -4.51
C GLN A 13 -39.46 15.16 -3.58
N LYS A 14 -39.87 14.00 -4.12
CA LYS A 14 -40.27 12.83 -3.31
C LYS A 14 -39.12 12.40 -2.40
N CYS A 15 -37.90 12.36 -2.91
CA CYS A 15 -36.70 11.94 -2.18
C CYS A 15 -36.37 12.78 -0.94
N GLU A 16 -36.85 14.02 -0.86
CA GLU A 16 -36.65 14.89 0.31
C GLU A 16 -37.93 15.23 1.08
N HIS A 17 -39.03 14.55 0.75
CA HIS A 17 -40.31 14.78 1.38
C HIS A 17 -40.29 14.43 2.89
N LYS A 18 -41.13 15.12 3.68
CA LYS A 18 -41.21 14.91 5.14
C LYS A 18 -41.66 13.48 5.50
N LEU A 19 -42.59 12.92 4.72
CA LEU A 19 -43.09 11.55 4.91
C LEU A 19 -42.08 10.51 4.39
N TRP A 20 -41.67 9.57 5.25
CA TRP A 20 -40.67 8.54 4.88
C TRP A 20 -41.15 7.59 3.78
N LYS A 21 -42.46 7.30 3.69
CA LYS A 21 -43.05 6.50 2.60
C LYS A 21 -42.87 7.18 1.25
N ALA A 22 -43.05 8.51 1.20
CA ALA A 22 -42.81 9.29 0.00
C ALA A 22 -41.33 9.26 -0.40
N ARG A 23 -40.40 9.39 0.56
CA ARG A 23 -38.97 9.23 0.29
C ARG A 23 -38.60 7.86 -0.23
N GLN A 24 -39.13 6.79 0.38
CA GLN A 24 -38.91 5.42 -0.07
C GLN A 24 -39.40 5.20 -1.51
N ALA A 25 -40.57 5.73 -1.86
CA ALA A 25 -41.09 5.70 -3.23
C ALA A 25 -40.17 6.49 -4.18
N GLY A 26 -39.76 7.71 -3.80
CA GLY A 26 -38.79 8.51 -4.55
C GLY A 26 -37.47 7.78 -4.78
N TYR A 27 -36.88 7.14 -3.76
CA TYR A 27 -35.66 6.35 -3.92
C TYR A 27 -35.86 5.14 -4.85
N THR A 28 -37.03 4.52 -4.83
CA THR A 28 -37.36 3.40 -5.73
C THR A 28 -37.46 3.88 -7.18
N GLU A 29 -38.07 5.04 -7.42
CA GLU A 29 -38.15 5.67 -8.74
C GLU A 29 -36.77 6.14 -9.21
N ALA A 30 -35.97 6.75 -8.34
CA ALA A 30 -34.60 7.17 -8.62
C ALA A 30 -33.70 5.99 -8.99
N LEU A 31 -33.78 4.87 -8.26
CA LEU A 31 -33.05 3.65 -8.58
C LEU A 31 -33.37 3.14 -10.00
N LYS A 32 -34.66 3.14 -10.38
CA LYS A 32 -35.07 2.76 -11.74
C LYS A 32 -34.51 3.73 -12.77
N LEU A 33 -34.62 5.03 -12.52
CA LEU A 33 -34.08 6.06 -13.39
C LEU A 33 -32.57 5.89 -13.62
N PHE A 34 -31.79 5.74 -12.55
CA PHE A 34 -30.33 5.65 -12.64
C PHE A 34 -29.85 4.44 -13.45
N ASN A 35 -30.56 3.31 -13.36
CA ASN A 35 -30.24 2.11 -14.13
C ASN A 35 -30.72 2.14 -15.59
N GLN A 36 -31.65 3.05 -15.93
CA GLN A 36 -32.21 3.16 -17.28
C GLN A 36 -31.53 4.24 -18.13
N LEU A 37 -30.83 5.19 -17.50
CA LEU A 37 -30.12 6.23 -18.22
C LEU A 37 -28.92 5.62 -18.98
N PRO A 38 -28.89 5.74 -20.33
CA PRO A 38 -27.88 5.06 -21.15
C PRO A 38 -26.52 5.76 -21.14
N ASP A 39 -26.49 7.05 -20.77
CA ASP A 39 -25.27 7.86 -20.71
C ASP A 39 -25.03 8.39 -19.29
N GLY A 40 -23.88 8.01 -18.72
CA GLY A 40 -23.43 8.49 -17.41
C GLY A 40 -23.14 9.99 -17.34
N LYS A 41 -23.17 10.71 -18.48
CA LYS A 41 -23.09 12.18 -18.56
C LYS A 41 -24.46 12.87 -18.61
N SER A 42 -25.56 12.11 -18.52
CA SER A 42 -26.91 12.68 -18.54
C SER A 42 -27.08 13.80 -17.51
N ALA A 43 -27.65 14.93 -17.94
CA ALA A 43 -27.91 16.09 -17.09
C ALA A 43 -28.90 15.79 -15.95
N GLU A 44 -29.72 14.74 -16.09
CA GLU A 44 -30.68 14.32 -15.07
C GLU A 44 -30.00 13.94 -13.75
N PHE A 45 -28.79 13.38 -13.80
CA PHE A 45 -28.03 13.05 -12.59
C PHE A 45 -27.66 14.27 -11.75
N ALA A 46 -27.53 15.46 -12.37
CA ALA A 46 -27.10 16.67 -11.66
C ALA A 46 -28.06 17.07 -10.54
N LYS A 47 -29.37 16.82 -10.70
CA LYS A 47 -30.41 17.12 -9.71
C LYS A 47 -30.24 16.30 -8.43
N PHE A 48 -29.67 15.10 -8.53
CA PHE A 48 -29.55 14.17 -7.42
C PHE A 48 -28.24 14.29 -6.64
N VAL A 49 -27.20 14.90 -7.21
CA VAL A 49 -25.89 15.12 -6.54
C VAL A 49 -26.03 15.66 -5.10
N PRO A 50 -26.78 16.74 -4.81
CA PRO A 50 -26.92 17.25 -3.44
C PRO A 50 -27.82 16.37 -2.54
N LEU A 51 -28.57 15.44 -3.12
CA LEU A 51 -29.56 14.62 -2.43
C LEU A 51 -29.00 13.26 -1.99
N ILE A 52 -28.00 12.69 -2.68
CA ILE A 52 -27.51 11.32 -2.39
C ILE A 52 -27.08 11.15 -0.93
N LYS A 53 -26.50 12.17 -0.28
CA LYS A 53 -26.18 12.10 1.16
C LYS A 53 -27.42 11.86 2.03
N LYS A 54 -28.58 12.40 1.64
CA LYS A 54 -29.85 12.21 2.34
C LYS A 54 -30.38 10.79 2.16
N PHE A 55 -30.10 10.14 1.03
CA PHE A 55 -30.51 8.77 0.75
C PHE A 55 -29.78 7.81 1.68
N VAL A 56 -28.45 7.95 1.72
CA VAL A 56 -27.55 7.17 2.59
C VAL A 56 -27.81 7.46 4.07
N GLY A 57 -28.10 8.71 4.39
CA GLY A 57 -28.30 9.20 5.75
C GLY A 57 -29.75 9.21 6.26
N ASP A 58 -30.69 8.57 5.56
CA ASP A 58 -32.11 8.63 5.94
C ASP A 58 -32.32 8.09 7.36
N SER A 59 -33.14 8.80 8.14
CA SER A 59 -33.41 8.45 9.54
C SER A 59 -34.32 7.23 9.67
N ASN A 60 -35.11 6.90 8.65
CA ASN A 60 -35.96 5.72 8.64
C ASN A 60 -35.22 4.55 7.99
N ALA A 61 -34.99 3.45 8.74
CA ALA A 61 -34.20 2.32 8.26
C ALA A 61 -34.76 1.60 7.02
N VAL A 62 -36.07 1.67 6.75
CA VAL A 62 -36.69 1.07 5.55
C VAL A 62 -36.45 1.96 4.34
N ALA A 63 -36.68 3.27 4.49
CA ALA A 63 -36.37 4.25 3.44
C ALA A 63 -34.86 4.28 3.15
N GLN A 64 -34.01 4.29 4.19
CA GLN A 64 -32.56 4.28 4.07
C GLN A 64 -32.05 3.08 3.27
N LEU A 65 -32.59 1.88 3.51
CA LEU A 65 -32.16 0.68 2.78
C LEU A 65 -32.37 0.84 1.27
N LYS A 66 -33.55 1.34 0.87
CA LYS A 66 -33.85 1.65 -0.53
C LYS A 66 -33.00 2.82 -1.05
N GLY A 67 -32.75 3.82 -0.20
CA GLY A 67 -31.86 4.94 -0.49
C GLY A 67 -30.43 4.50 -0.79
N LEU A 68 -29.90 3.51 -0.05
CA LEU A 68 -28.58 2.93 -0.28
C LEU A 68 -28.50 2.18 -1.62
N GLU A 69 -29.54 1.43 -1.99
CA GLU A 69 -29.61 0.79 -3.32
C GLU A 69 -29.58 1.84 -4.44
N ALA A 70 -30.38 2.90 -4.31
CA ALA A 70 -30.40 4.01 -5.26
C ALA A 70 -29.08 4.77 -5.30
N ALA A 71 -28.44 5.00 -4.15
CA ALA A 71 -27.14 5.67 -4.06
C ALA A 71 -26.04 4.85 -4.74
N LEU A 72 -26.03 3.52 -4.57
CA LEU A 72 -25.09 2.64 -5.26
C LEU A 72 -25.25 2.74 -6.77
N ALA A 73 -26.47 2.60 -7.29
CA ALA A 73 -26.77 2.74 -8.72
C ALA A 73 -26.39 4.12 -9.26
N PHE A 74 -26.54 5.19 -8.47
CA PHE A 74 -26.08 6.52 -8.86
C PHE A 74 -24.56 6.58 -9.00
N VAL A 75 -23.80 6.02 -8.06
CA VAL A 75 -22.33 6.01 -8.11
C VAL A 75 -21.82 5.16 -9.27
N GLU A 76 -22.46 4.02 -9.53
CA GLU A 76 -22.10 3.12 -10.62
C GLU A 76 -22.35 3.74 -12.00
N ASN A 77 -23.47 4.43 -12.18
CA ASN A 77 -23.90 4.89 -13.51
C ASN A 77 -23.59 6.37 -13.79
N ALA A 78 -23.48 7.26 -12.78
CA ALA A 78 -23.33 8.70 -13.00
C ALA A 78 -21.88 9.17 -12.89
N ASN A 79 -21.32 9.72 -13.96
CA ASN A 79 -19.96 10.27 -13.95
C ASN A 79 -19.81 11.46 -13.00
N ILE A 80 -20.90 12.22 -12.79
CA ILE A 80 -20.92 13.36 -11.87
C ILE A 80 -20.95 12.93 -10.39
N ALA A 81 -21.17 11.64 -10.09
CA ALA A 81 -21.26 11.14 -8.72
C ALA A 81 -20.02 11.45 -7.88
N VAL A 82 -18.84 11.51 -8.51
CA VAL A 82 -17.57 11.85 -7.86
C VAL A 82 -17.59 13.20 -7.12
N LYS A 83 -18.52 14.11 -7.46
CA LYS A 83 -18.70 15.38 -6.75
C LYS A 83 -19.33 15.22 -5.36
N ALA A 84 -20.06 14.14 -5.12
CA ALA A 84 -20.75 13.88 -3.85
C ALA A 84 -19.93 13.03 -2.86
N VAL A 85 -18.78 12.49 -3.28
CA VAL A 85 -18.02 11.47 -2.53
C VAL A 85 -17.78 11.85 -1.07
N GLY A 86 -17.33 13.07 -0.78
CA GLY A 86 -17.00 13.49 0.59
C GLY A 86 -18.21 13.43 1.53
N GLU A 87 -19.33 14.05 1.15
CA GLU A 87 -20.54 14.06 1.97
C GLU A 87 -21.18 12.67 2.08
N VAL A 88 -21.12 11.88 1.00
CA VAL A 88 -21.64 10.52 0.99
C VAL A 88 -20.81 9.60 1.89
N MET A 89 -19.49 9.69 1.86
CA MET A 89 -18.61 8.88 2.72
C MET A 89 -18.85 9.17 4.20
N VAL A 90 -19.00 10.44 4.58
CA VAL A 90 -19.38 10.83 5.96
C VAL A 90 -20.72 10.20 6.35
N ALA A 91 -21.70 10.19 5.45
CA ALA A 91 -23.01 9.56 5.70
C ALA A 91 -22.90 8.02 5.79
N VAL A 92 -22.10 7.38 4.95
CA VAL A 92 -21.89 5.93 4.97
C VAL A 92 -21.31 5.49 6.32
N VAL A 93 -20.21 6.11 6.76
CA VAL A 93 -19.55 5.74 8.03
C VAL A 93 -20.48 5.96 9.23
N ASN A 94 -21.16 7.10 9.28
CA ASN A 94 -21.98 7.45 10.44
C ASN A 94 -23.36 6.78 10.48
N LYS A 95 -23.95 6.47 9.33
CA LYS A 95 -25.35 6.02 9.23
C LYS A 95 -25.51 4.63 8.65
N ALA A 96 -24.78 4.26 7.60
CA ALA A 96 -24.95 2.96 6.93
C ALA A 96 -24.16 1.85 7.64
N LEU A 97 -22.87 2.08 7.92
CA LEU A 97 -22.01 1.10 8.61
C LEU A 97 -22.42 0.87 10.08
N ASN A 98 -23.17 1.82 10.66
CA ASN A 98 -23.72 1.72 12.00
C ASN A 98 -25.06 0.94 12.07
N GLN A 99 -25.64 0.55 10.93
CA GLN A 99 -26.92 -0.17 10.95
C GLN A 99 -26.79 -1.59 11.52
N PRO A 100 -27.79 -2.07 12.28
CA PRO A 100 -27.83 -3.46 12.73
C PRO A 100 -28.05 -4.45 11.58
N LYS A 101 -28.77 -4.04 10.52
CA LYS A 101 -29.05 -4.88 9.35
C LYS A 101 -27.78 -5.10 8.52
N ALA A 102 -27.43 -6.36 8.26
CA ALA A 102 -26.28 -6.73 7.43
C ALA A 102 -26.33 -6.08 6.04
N ARG A 103 -27.49 -6.15 5.37
CA ARG A 103 -27.67 -5.60 4.02
C ARG A 103 -27.35 -4.11 3.88
N ALA A 104 -27.67 -3.31 4.90
CA ALA A 104 -27.36 -1.86 4.86
C ALA A 104 -25.85 -1.61 4.94
N LYS A 105 -25.13 -2.41 5.72
CA LYS A 105 -23.67 -2.35 5.82
C LYS A 105 -23.00 -2.84 4.52
N GLU A 106 -23.50 -3.91 3.92
CA GLU A 106 -23.04 -4.42 2.62
C GLU A 106 -23.19 -3.37 1.50
N LEU A 107 -24.34 -2.70 1.43
CA LEU A 107 -24.57 -1.62 0.46
C LEU A 107 -23.66 -0.42 0.76
N GLY A 108 -23.48 -0.06 2.02
CA GLY A 108 -22.52 0.98 2.43
C GLY A 108 -21.10 0.66 1.98
N ALA A 109 -20.64 -0.57 2.20
CA ALA A 109 -19.34 -1.07 1.72
C ALA A 109 -19.25 -1.03 0.19
N SER A 110 -20.29 -1.47 -0.51
CA SER A 110 -20.35 -1.46 -1.99
C SER A 110 -20.26 -0.03 -2.54
N ILE A 111 -20.89 0.94 -1.90
CA ILE A 111 -20.79 2.36 -2.27
C ILE A 111 -19.35 2.86 -2.13
N CYS A 112 -18.65 2.52 -1.03
CA CYS A 112 -17.24 2.86 -0.85
C CYS A 112 -16.39 2.30 -2.00
N LEU A 113 -16.55 1.03 -2.32
CA LEU A 113 -15.79 0.35 -3.38
C LEU A 113 -16.13 0.91 -4.77
N ALA A 114 -17.39 1.26 -5.03
CA ALA A 114 -17.82 1.88 -6.28
C ALA A 114 -17.20 3.28 -6.46
N TYR A 115 -17.02 4.05 -5.38
CA TYR A 115 -16.29 5.32 -5.44
C TYR A 115 -14.78 5.14 -5.68
N ILE A 116 -14.16 4.12 -5.08
CA ILE A 116 -12.77 3.78 -5.37
C ILE A 116 -12.64 3.47 -6.86
N GLU A 117 -13.50 2.59 -7.39
CA GLU A 117 -13.54 2.24 -8.81
C GLU A 117 -13.77 3.46 -9.72
N ALA A 118 -14.55 4.45 -9.26
CA ALA A 118 -14.77 5.74 -9.91
C ALA A 118 -13.64 6.77 -9.71
N GLU A 119 -12.39 6.33 -9.52
CA GLU A 119 -11.20 7.17 -9.39
C GLU A 119 -11.21 8.09 -8.16
N ARG A 120 -11.86 7.68 -7.07
CA ARG A 120 -11.87 8.43 -5.80
C ARG A 120 -11.38 7.61 -4.61
N PRO A 121 -10.20 6.97 -4.65
CA PRO A 121 -9.68 6.23 -3.51
C PRO A 121 -9.37 7.12 -2.30
N GLU A 122 -8.74 8.29 -2.46
CA GLU A 122 -8.27 9.09 -1.32
C GLU A 122 -9.41 9.56 -0.41
N PRO A 123 -10.50 10.18 -0.91
CA PRO A 123 -11.60 10.60 -0.04
C PRO A 123 -12.30 9.44 0.68
N VAL A 124 -12.32 8.25 0.06
CA VAL A 124 -12.91 7.05 0.65
C VAL A 124 -12.02 6.53 1.77
N LEU A 125 -10.72 6.34 1.49
CA LEU A 125 -9.75 5.81 2.45
C LEU A 125 -9.57 6.76 3.64
N ASP A 126 -9.50 8.08 3.41
CA ASP A 126 -9.36 9.07 4.48
C ASP A 126 -10.53 9.03 5.45
N GLU A 127 -11.77 8.92 4.95
CA GLU A 127 -12.95 8.90 5.79
C GLU A 127 -13.10 7.56 6.55
N LEU A 128 -12.75 6.43 5.92
CA LEU A 128 -12.69 5.13 6.58
C LEU A 128 -11.62 5.11 7.69
N LEU A 129 -10.46 5.73 7.44
CA LEU A 129 -9.38 5.85 8.43
C LEU A 129 -9.79 6.68 9.64
N LYS A 130 -10.51 7.80 9.45
CA LYS A 130 -11.15 8.53 10.56
C LYS A 130 -12.16 7.67 11.31
N GLY A 131 -12.90 6.83 10.59
CA GLY A 131 -13.85 5.87 11.16
C GLY A 131 -13.23 4.87 12.13
N LEU A 132 -11.91 4.64 12.06
CA LEU A 132 -11.19 3.77 13.01
C LEU A 132 -11.13 4.34 14.43
N ASP A 133 -11.31 5.65 14.60
CA ASP A 133 -11.31 6.33 15.89
C ASP A 133 -12.74 6.56 16.42
N ASN A 134 -13.75 5.90 15.83
CA ASN A 134 -15.14 6.02 16.25
C ASN A 134 -15.37 5.38 17.64
N LYS A 135 -16.21 6.02 18.46
CA LYS A 135 -16.58 5.50 19.78
C LYS A 135 -17.39 4.19 19.72
N ASN A 136 -18.06 3.91 18.60
CA ASN A 136 -18.80 2.68 18.42
C ASN A 136 -17.91 1.60 17.76
N PRO A 137 -17.54 0.52 18.48
CA PRO A 137 -16.65 -0.51 17.95
C PRO A 137 -17.23 -1.24 16.74
N LYS A 138 -18.57 -1.29 16.57
CA LYS A 138 -19.19 -1.86 15.37
C LYS A 138 -18.91 -1.03 14.11
N VAL A 139 -18.83 0.29 14.26
CA VAL A 139 -18.45 1.19 13.16
C VAL A 139 -16.98 1.02 12.84
N VAL A 140 -16.12 0.94 13.87
CA VAL A 140 -14.68 0.66 13.70
C VAL A 140 -14.47 -0.64 12.93
N ALA A 141 -15.09 -1.75 13.38
CA ALA A 141 -14.99 -3.05 12.72
C ALA A 141 -15.49 -3.00 11.26
N ALA A 142 -16.61 -2.33 11.00
CA ALA A 142 -17.11 -2.17 9.64
C ALA A 142 -16.17 -1.33 8.75
N CYS A 143 -15.49 -0.32 9.29
CA CYS A 143 -14.50 0.44 8.54
C CYS A 143 -13.26 -0.42 8.20
N ILE A 144 -12.78 -1.23 9.14
CA ILE A 144 -11.68 -2.18 8.91
C ILE A 144 -12.07 -3.19 7.82
N MET A 145 -13.28 -3.74 7.89
CA MET A 145 -13.81 -4.68 6.89
C MET A 145 -13.78 -4.05 5.48
N VAL A 146 -14.22 -2.80 5.33
CA VAL A 146 -14.19 -2.11 4.01
C VAL A 146 -12.76 -1.82 3.55
N LEU A 147 -11.85 -1.42 4.46
CA LEU A 147 -10.43 -1.22 4.13
C LEU A 147 -9.76 -2.53 3.69
N HIS A 148 -10.10 -3.64 4.35
CA HIS A 148 -9.65 -4.98 3.98
C HIS A 148 -10.17 -5.37 2.58
N SER A 149 -11.47 -5.21 2.31
CA SER A 149 -12.03 -5.46 0.98
C SER A 149 -11.39 -4.58 -0.09
N ALA A 150 -11.19 -3.29 0.18
CA ALA A 150 -10.55 -2.37 -0.75
C ALA A 150 -9.11 -2.81 -1.09
N LEU A 151 -8.34 -3.25 -0.09
CA LEU A 151 -6.98 -3.74 -0.30
C LEU A 151 -6.97 -5.05 -1.11
N CYS A 152 -7.88 -5.98 -0.81
CA CYS A 152 -8.00 -7.24 -1.53
C CYS A 152 -8.42 -7.02 -3.00
N GLU A 153 -9.38 -6.13 -3.23
CA GLU A 153 -9.96 -5.89 -4.55
C GLU A 153 -9.05 -5.03 -5.44
N PHE A 154 -8.54 -3.90 -4.95
CA PHE A 154 -7.82 -2.93 -5.79
C PHE A 154 -6.29 -2.95 -5.61
N GLY A 155 -5.81 -3.55 -4.53
CA GLY A 155 -4.38 -3.68 -4.25
C GLY A 155 -3.68 -2.37 -3.89
N THR A 156 -2.36 -2.49 -3.75
CA THR A 156 -1.50 -1.46 -3.13
C THR A 156 -1.20 -0.24 -4.00
N LYS A 157 -1.48 -0.31 -5.30
CA LYS A 157 -1.38 0.84 -6.21
C LYS A 157 -2.52 1.84 -6.00
N VAL A 158 -3.67 1.37 -5.53
CA VAL A 158 -4.86 2.19 -5.26
C VAL A 158 -5.02 2.44 -3.77
N VAL A 159 -4.75 1.43 -2.95
CA VAL A 159 -4.86 1.51 -1.48
C VAL A 159 -3.51 1.75 -0.85
N GLN A 160 -3.36 2.91 -0.20
CA GLN A 160 -2.13 3.27 0.50
C GLN A 160 -1.94 2.39 1.75
N LEU A 161 -0.95 1.50 1.75
CA LEU A 161 -0.74 0.57 2.87
C LEU A 161 -0.20 1.23 4.15
N LYS A 162 0.61 2.28 4.04
CA LYS A 162 1.32 2.87 5.21
C LYS A 162 0.34 3.31 6.33
N PRO A 163 -0.76 4.04 6.04
CA PRO A 163 -1.74 4.39 7.07
C PRO A 163 -2.46 3.18 7.69
N LEU A 164 -2.76 2.15 6.88
CA LEU A 164 -3.41 0.92 7.34
C LEU A 164 -2.50 0.14 8.30
N VAL A 165 -1.24 -0.09 7.90
CA VAL A 165 -0.25 -0.80 8.70
C VAL A 165 0.04 -0.05 10.01
N LYS A 166 0.16 1.28 9.97
CA LYS A 166 0.32 2.13 11.17
C LYS A 166 -0.87 2.01 12.13
N ALA A 167 -2.06 1.66 11.64
CA ALA A 167 -3.24 1.48 12.47
C ALA A 167 -3.33 0.14 13.17
N LEU A 168 -2.74 -0.93 12.62
CA LEU A 168 -2.89 -2.28 13.13
C LEU A 168 -2.57 -2.42 14.63
N PRO A 169 -1.44 -1.92 15.17
CA PRO A 169 -1.12 -2.04 16.60
C PRO A 169 -2.27 -1.63 17.53
N ARG A 170 -2.80 -0.40 17.35
CA ARG A 170 -3.89 0.11 18.20
C ARG A 170 -5.18 -0.68 18.02
N LEU A 171 -5.43 -1.25 16.84
CA LEU A 171 -6.63 -2.04 16.57
C LEU A 171 -6.58 -3.40 17.28
N PHE A 172 -5.40 -4.03 17.35
CA PHE A 172 -5.19 -5.26 18.11
C PHE A 172 -5.31 -5.06 19.63
N GLU A 173 -5.09 -3.85 20.13
CA GLU A 173 -5.29 -3.47 21.54
C GLU A 173 -6.75 -3.13 21.87
N SER A 174 -7.65 -3.11 20.89
CA SER A 174 -9.07 -2.86 21.11
C SER A 174 -9.65 -3.87 22.10
N ARG A 175 -10.52 -3.40 23.01
CA ARG A 175 -11.25 -4.27 23.94
C ARG A 175 -12.32 -5.11 23.24
N ASP A 176 -12.80 -4.65 22.09
CA ASP A 176 -13.84 -5.32 21.33
C ASP A 176 -13.26 -6.45 20.45
N LYS A 177 -13.82 -7.65 20.58
CA LYS A 177 -13.35 -8.84 19.85
C LYS A 177 -13.53 -8.68 18.33
N MET A 178 -14.64 -8.10 17.87
CA MET A 178 -14.94 -7.93 16.45
C MET A 178 -13.92 -7.01 15.79
N VAL A 179 -13.51 -5.94 16.47
CA VAL A 179 -12.44 -5.05 15.99
C VAL A 179 -11.12 -5.80 15.83
N ARG A 180 -10.74 -6.63 16.82
CA ARG A 180 -9.50 -7.42 16.76
C ARG A 180 -9.54 -8.49 15.66
N ASP A 181 -10.68 -9.14 15.47
CA ASP A 181 -10.87 -10.16 14.42
C ASP A 181 -10.73 -9.53 13.02
N GLU A 182 -11.37 -8.39 12.76
CA GLU A 182 -11.23 -7.66 11.49
C GLU A 182 -9.80 -7.12 11.29
N ALA A 183 -9.15 -6.62 12.35
CA ALA A 183 -7.76 -6.18 12.29
C ALA A 183 -6.81 -7.32 11.93
N ARG A 184 -7.10 -8.55 12.40
CA ARG A 184 -6.37 -9.76 12.00
C ARG A 184 -6.50 -10.01 10.50
N LEU A 185 -7.70 -9.96 9.95
CA LEU A 185 -7.92 -10.13 8.51
C LEU A 185 -7.17 -9.07 7.68
N LEU A 186 -7.23 -7.80 8.10
CA LEU A 186 -6.48 -6.72 7.45
C LEU A 186 -4.97 -6.93 7.53
N ALA A 187 -4.44 -7.42 8.64
CA ALA A 187 -3.02 -7.73 8.80
C ALA A 187 -2.56 -8.89 7.90
N ILE A 188 -3.38 -9.94 7.78
CA ILE A 188 -3.13 -11.07 6.88
C ILE A 188 -3.12 -10.59 5.43
N GLU A 189 -4.10 -9.80 5.02
CA GLU A 189 -4.15 -9.27 3.65
C GLU A 189 -2.97 -8.31 3.39
N ALA A 190 -2.63 -7.44 4.34
CA ALA A 190 -1.43 -6.61 4.21
C ALA A 190 -0.15 -7.46 4.04
N TYR A 191 0.04 -8.53 4.82
CA TYR A 191 1.15 -9.48 4.60
C TYR A 191 1.08 -10.15 3.21
N ARG A 192 -0.11 -10.45 2.71
CA ARG A 192 -0.29 -10.98 1.35
C ARG A 192 0.26 -10.03 0.29
N TRP A 193 0.27 -8.72 0.53
CA TRP A 193 0.82 -7.74 -0.41
C TRP A 193 2.30 -7.40 -0.20
N ILE A 194 2.77 -7.31 1.04
CA ILE A 194 4.12 -6.80 1.37
C ILE A 194 5.00 -7.77 2.15
N ARG A 195 4.51 -8.98 2.42
CA ARG A 195 5.21 -10.06 3.13
C ARG A 195 5.82 -9.54 4.44
N ASP A 196 7.08 -9.92 4.71
CA ASP A 196 7.79 -9.63 5.95
C ASP A 196 7.94 -8.13 6.24
N ALA A 197 7.69 -7.24 5.27
CA ALA A 197 7.70 -5.79 5.47
C ALA A 197 6.70 -5.31 6.53
N ILE A 198 5.63 -6.07 6.78
CA ILE A 198 4.65 -5.74 7.81
C ILE A 198 5.17 -6.03 9.22
N ARG A 199 6.13 -6.97 9.37
CA ARG A 199 6.56 -7.48 10.68
C ARG A 199 7.05 -6.38 11.63
N PRO A 200 7.90 -5.41 11.21
CA PRO A 200 8.35 -4.35 12.11
C PRO A 200 7.20 -3.56 12.76
N ALA A 201 6.12 -3.32 12.01
CA ALA A 201 4.96 -2.59 12.53
C ALA A 201 4.15 -3.40 13.54
N LEU A 202 4.29 -4.73 13.57
CA LEU A 202 3.54 -5.63 14.44
C LEU A 202 4.36 -6.16 15.62
N GLN A 203 5.64 -5.77 15.75
CA GLN A 203 6.52 -6.24 16.84
C GLN A 203 6.02 -5.89 18.26
N CYS A 204 5.16 -4.89 18.39
CA CYS A 204 4.55 -4.51 19.67
C CYS A 204 3.37 -5.39 20.08
N LEU A 205 2.91 -6.30 19.21
CA LEU A 205 1.84 -7.24 19.54
C LEU A 205 2.31 -8.30 20.53
N THR A 206 1.36 -8.90 21.25
CA THR A 206 1.69 -9.99 22.18
C THR A 206 2.23 -11.22 21.43
N PRO A 207 3.08 -12.06 22.06
CA PRO A 207 3.63 -13.25 21.42
C PRO A 207 2.55 -14.21 20.87
N VAL A 208 1.39 -14.30 21.54
CA VAL A 208 0.27 -15.13 21.10
C VAL A 208 -0.33 -14.59 19.80
N GLN A 209 -0.58 -13.28 19.71
CA GLN A 209 -1.14 -12.65 18.51
C GLN A 209 -0.18 -12.76 17.32
N LEU A 210 1.12 -12.58 17.55
CA LEU A 210 2.14 -12.76 16.51
C LEU A 210 2.17 -14.18 15.98
N LYS A 211 2.16 -15.17 16.89
CA LYS A 211 2.15 -16.58 16.50
C LYS A 211 0.92 -16.95 15.66
N GLU A 212 -0.27 -16.48 16.06
CA GLU A 212 -1.50 -16.70 15.28
C GLU A 212 -1.40 -16.10 13.86
N LEU A 213 -0.80 -14.90 13.71
CA LEU A 213 -0.59 -14.30 12.40
C LEU A 213 0.42 -15.07 11.56
N GLU A 214 1.53 -15.53 12.17
CA GLU A 214 2.54 -16.34 11.50
C GLU A 214 1.95 -17.65 10.97
N GLU A 215 1.11 -18.33 11.75
CA GLU A 215 0.39 -19.52 11.31
C GLU A 215 -0.52 -19.27 10.10
N GLU A 216 -1.17 -18.10 10.03
CA GLU A 216 -1.96 -17.71 8.85
C GLU A 216 -1.09 -17.32 7.66
N TRP A 217 0.07 -16.71 7.89
CA TRP A 217 1.01 -16.33 6.84
C TRP A 217 1.65 -17.53 6.14
N GLU A 218 1.96 -18.59 6.88
CA GLU A 218 2.46 -19.85 6.30
C GLU A 218 1.44 -20.49 5.33
N LYS A 219 0.13 -20.30 5.58
CA LYS A 219 -0.93 -20.81 4.70
C LYS A 219 -1.04 -20.07 3.36
N LEU A 220 -0.56 -18.83 3.27
CA LEU A 220 -0.71 -17.99 2.07
C LEU A 220 0.20 -18.39 0.91
N GLY A 221 1.26 -19.17 1.17
CA GLY A 221 2.24 -19.60 0.16
C GLY A 221 2.99 -18.43 -0.53
N SER A 222 3.74 -18.75 -1.58
CA SER A 222 4.61 -17.77 -2.27
C SER A 222 3.94 -17.03 -3.43
N THR A 223 2.66 -17.24 -3.69
CA THR A 223 1.94 -16.63 -4.81
C THR A 223 1.84 -15.10 -4.64
N PRO A 224 2.31 -14.30 -5.62
CA PRO A 224 2.16 -12.85 -5.57
C PRO A 224 0.69 -12.43 -5.48
N ALA A 225 0.37 -11.46 -4.63
CA ALA A 225 -0.97 -10.89 -4.56
C ALA A 225 -1.34 -10.19 -5.88
N ARG A 226 -2.58 -10.37 -6.32
CA ARG A 226 -3.13 -9.72 -7.50
C ARG A 226 -4.49 -9.09 -7.17
N PRO A 227 -4.75 -7.87 -7.67
CA PRO A 227 -6.04 -7.22 -7.47
C PRO A 227 -7.10 -7.94 -8.31
N THR A 228 -8.31 -8.05 -7.76
CA THR A 228 -9.46 -8.69 -8.43
C THR A 228 -10.40 -7.68 -9.09
N ARG A 229 -10.31 -6.40 -8.72
CA ARG A 229 -11.10 -5.28 -9.25
C ARG A 229 -10.17 -4.15 -9.68
N PHE A 230 -10.58 -3.44 -10.72
CA PHE A 230 -9.76 -2.39 -11.34
C PHE A 230 -10.55 -1.09 -11.42
N LEU A 231 -9.85 0.04 -11.43
CA LEU A 231 -10.48 1.35 -11.64
C LEU A 231 -11.11 1.43 -13.04
N ARG A 232 -12.13 2.28 -13.23
CA ARG A 232 -12.80 2.42 -14.54
C ARG A 232 -11.81 2.75 -15.67
N SER A 233 -10.83 3.62 -15.42
CA SER A 233 -9.81 3.94 -16.43
C SER A 233 -8.95 2.74 -16.81
N GLN A 234 -8.64 1.86 -15.85
CA GLN A 234 -7.84 0.66 -16.08
C GLN A 234 -8.65 -0.41 -16.84
N GLN A 235 -9.95 -0.52 -16.56
CA GLN A 235 -10.85 -1.41 -17.31
C GLN A 235 -10.96 -0.96 -18.77
N GLU A 236 -11.18 0.33 -19.02
CA GLU A 236 -11.24 0.89 -20.39
C GLU A 236 -9.92 0.70 -21.15
N ALA A 237 -8.78 0.90 -20.48
CA ALA A 237 -7.46 0.68 -21.08
C ALA A 237 -7.25 -0.78 -21.49
N ARG A 238 -7.63 -1.73 -20.62
CA ARG A 238 -7.55 -3.17 -20.91
C ARG A 238 -8.46 -3.58 -22.07
N ALA A 239 -9.71 -3.12 -22.08
CA ALA A 239 -10.65 -3.39 -23.17
C ALA A 239 -10.13 -2.87 -24.53
N LYS A 240 -9.46 -1.71 -24.55
CA LYS A 240 -8.83 -1.18 -25.77
C LYS A 240 -7.67 -2.03 -26.28
N VAL A 241 -6.83 -2.54 -25.37
CA VAL A 241 -5.71 -3.43 -25.72
C VAL A 241 -6.24 -4.77 -26.26
N GLU A 242 -7.26 -5.35 -25.63
CA GLU A 242 -7.89 -6.60 -26.07
C GLU A 242 -8.53 -6.47 -27.46
N GLN A 243 -9.19 -5.35 -27.75
CA GLN A 243 -9.74 -5.06 -29.08
C GLN A 243 -8.67 -4.83 -30.15
N GLN A 244 -7.47 -4.35 -29.78
CA GLN A 244 -6.34 -4.22 -30.69
C GLN A 244 -5.67 -5.57 -30.98
N HIS A 245 -5.55 -6.43 -29.97
CA HIS A 245 -5.03 -7.80 -30.12
C HIS A 245 -5.95 -8.69 -30.95
N ALA A 246 -7.28 -8.53 -30.83
CA ALA A 246 -8.25 -9.25 -31.66
C ALA A 246 -8.16 -8.95 -33.17
N LYS A 247 -7.46 -7.87 -33.58
CA LYS A 247 -7.23 -7.51 -34.99
C LYS A 247 -5.90 -8.00 -35.57
N SER A 248 -5.03 -8.62 -34.77
CA SER A 248 -3.77 -9.23 -35.22
C SER A 248 -3.76 -10.71 -34.87
N ALA A 249 -4.45 -11.53 -35.67
CA ALA A 249 -4.52 -12.98 -35.48
C ALA A 249 -3.24 -13.67 -36.01
N VAL A 250 -2.14 -13.65 -35.27
CA VAL A 250 -1.17 -14.77 -35.16
C VAL A 250 -0.41 -14.61 -33.84
N GLY A 251 -0.53 -15.60 -32.97
CA GLY A 251 0.31 -15.77 -31.78
C GLY A 251 -0.49 -15.77 -30.50
N THR A 252 -0.65 -16.95 -29.89
CA THR A 252 -0.95 -17.11 -28.47
C THR A 252 0.18 -16.48 -27.67
N VAL A 253 0.05 -15.19 -27.40
CA VAL A 253 0.80 -14.53 -26.34
C VAL A 253 -0.13 -14.56 -25.14
N GLU A 254 0.26 -15.32 -24.12
CA GLU A 254 -0.35 -15.20 -22.79
C GLU A 254 -0.45 -13.70 -22.48
N PRO A 255 -1.63 -13.19 -22.04
CA PRO A 255 -1.76 -11.78 -21.75
C PRO A 255 -0.64 -11.40 -20.80
N GLU A 256 0.21 -10.45 -21.22
CA GLU A 256 1.30 -9.93 -20.39
C GLU A 256 0.70 -9.69 -19.02
N GLU A 257 1.13 -10.52 -18.06
CA GLU A 257 0.76 -10.35 -16.67
C GLU A 257 1.11 -8.92 -16.35
N SER A 258 0.10 -8.08 -16.12
CA SER A 258 0.36 -6.72 -15.71
C SER A 258 1.24 -6.85 -14.48
N ASP A 259 2.53 -6.52 -14.63
CA ASP A 259 3.53 -6.64 -13.59
C ASP A 259 2.91 -5.96 -12.38
N SER A 260 2.42 -6.80 -11.45
CA SER A 260 2.08 -6.37 -10.12
C SER A 260 3.42 -6.03 -9.54
N VAL A 261 3.87 -4.80 -9.79
CA VAL A 261 5.00 -4.22 -9.07
C VAL A 261 4.53 -4.26 -7.63
N ALA A 262 4.91 -5.32 -6.93
CA ALA A 262 4.73 -5.46 -5.51
C ALA A 262 5.27 -4.15 -4.93
N VAL A 263 4.46 -3.45 -4.13
CA VAL A 263 4.96 -2.30 -3.38
C VAL A 263 6.15 -2.82 -2.60
N ASP A 264 7.33 -2.33 -2.98
CA ASP A 264 8.57 -2.85 -2.45
C ASP A 264 8.58 -2.56 -0.95
N PRO A 265 8.72 -3.58 -0.09
CA PRO A 265 8.86 -3.47 1.36
C PRO A 265 9.67 -2.28 1.86
N TYR A 266 10.72 -1.93 1.11
CA TYR A 266 11.62 -0.83 1.41
C TYR A 266 10.97 0.55 1.29
N ASP A 267 9.97 0.72 0.43
CA ASP A 267 9.30 2.01 0.23
C ASP A 267 8.36 2.39 1.37
N LEU A 268 8.00 1.42 2.22
CA LEU A 268 7.19 1.63 3.42
C LEU A 268 8.01 2.05 4.65
N LEU A 269 9.32 1.79 4.65
CA LEU A 269 10.22 2.13 5.76
C LEU A 269 10.48 3.65 5.81
N GLU A 270 10.63 4.22 7.00
CA GLU A 270 11.06 5.61 7.11
C GLU A 270 12.54 5.76 6.74
N PRO A 271 12.90 6.69 5.83
CA PRO A 271 14.29 6.92 5.48
C PRO A 271 15.10 7.42 6.68
N PHE A 272 16.23 6.76 6.96
CA PHE A 272 17.17 7.17 8.00
C PHE A 272 18.20 8.17 7.44
N ALA A 273 18.25 9.37 8.03
CA ALA A 273 19.14 10.45 7.65
C ALA A 273 20.60 10.23 8.13
N LEU A 274 21.28 9.20 7.61
CA LEU A 274 22.61 8.77 8.07
C LEU A 274 23.63 9.91 8.10
N LEU A 275 23.70 10.72 7.04
CA LEU A 275 24.68 11.81 6.93
C LEU A 275 24.55 12.83 8.07
N SER A 276 23.34 13.05 8.60
CA SER A 276 23.09 13.94 9.74
C SER A 276 23.49 13.32 11.09
N LYS A 277 23.66 12.00 11.14
CA LYS A 277 24.00 11.23 12.35
C LYS A 277 25.46 10.79 12.39
N LEU A 278 26.22 11.04 11.32
CA LEU A 278 27.64 10.73 11.27
C LEU A 278 28.39 11.56 12.33
N PRO A 279 29.28 10.95 13.15
CA PRO A 279 30.10 11.70 14.09
C PRO A 279 30.91 12.80 13.37
N LYS A 280 31.00 13.98 13.98
CA LYS A 280 31.68 15.14 13.38
C LYS A 280 33.17 14.89 13.14
N ASP A 281 33.78 14.06 13.97
CA ASP A 281 35.18 13.65 13.94
C ASP A 281 35.42 12.40 13.07
N PHE A 282 34.41 11.89 12.36
CA PHE A 282 34.52 10.66 11.57
C PHE A 282 35.64 10.74 10.53
N PHE A 283 35.69 11.83 9.75
CA PHE A 283 36.67 11.99 8.67
C PHE A 283 38.09 12.23 9.22
N ASP A 284 38.22 12.79 10.42
CA ASP A 284 39.51 12.91 11.09
C ASP A 284 39.99 11.53 11.59
N LYS A 285 39.11 10.79 12.27
CA LYS A 285 39.42 9.47 12.84
C LYS A 285 39.72 8.43 11.78
N ILE A 286 39.03 8.44 10.64
CA ILE A 286 39.26 7.45 9.57
C ILE A 286 40.63 7.63 8.87
N GLU A 287 41.25 8.80 9.01
CA GLU A 287 42.60 9.09 8.49
C GLU A 287 43.69 9.02 9.57
N ALA A 288 43.32 8.74 10.83
CA ALA A 288 44.26 8.70 11.95
C ALA A 288 45.37 7.66 11.74
N LYS A 289 46.57 7.98 12.21
CA LYS A 289 47.72 7.06 12.18
C LYS A 289 47.46 5.81 13.04
N LYS A 290 46.80 6.01 14.19
CA LYS A 290 46.45 4.94 15.13
C LYS A 290 45.29 4.12 14.59
N TRP A 291 45.53 2.84 14.31
CA TRP A 291 44.53 1.97 13.68
C TRP A 291 43.27 1.79 14.54
N GLN A 292 43.38 1.91 15.86
CA GLN A 292 42.24 1.85 16.78
C GLN A 292 41.26 3.01 16.59
N GLU A 293 41.73 4.21 16.23
CA GLU A 293 40.85 5.35 15.95
C GLU A 293 40.09 5.14 14.64
N ARG A 294 40.76 4.59 13.63
CA ARG A 294 40.11 4.19 12.37
C ARG A 294 39.07 3.08 12.61
N LYS A 295 39.37 2.14 13.50
CA LYS A 295 38.42 1.09 13.93
C LYS A 295 37.18 1.71 14.55
N GLU A 296 37.34 2.61 15.51
CA GLU A 296 36.23 3.26 16.22
C GLU A 296 35.31 4.04 15.26
N ALA A 297 35.90 4.74 14.28
CA ALA A 297 35.14 5.42 13.22
C ALA A 297 34.31 4.44 12.39
N LEU A 298 34.92 3.34 11.96
CA LEU A 298 34.23 2.31 11.17
C LEU A 298 33.16 1.57 11.97
N GLU A 299 33.38 1.26 13.25
CA GLU A 299 32.38 0.63 14.13
C GLU A 299 31.18 1.57 14.34
N SER A 300 31.44 2.86 14.53
CA SER A 300 30.38 3.88 14.63
C SER A 300 29.53 3.94 13.35
N LEU A 301 30.18 3.89 12.18
CA LEU A 301 29.48 3.86 10.90
C LEU A 301 28.73 2.54 10.67
N GLU A 302 29.28 1.41 11.09
CA GLU A 302 28.65 0.09 10.93
C GLU A 302 27.26 0.04 11.58
N VAL A 303 27.09 0.71 12.73
CA VAL A 303 25.79 0.81 13.41
C VAL A 303 24.78 1.60 12.57
N LEU A 304 25.23 2.67 11.90
CA LEU A 304 24.36 3.55 11.11
C LEU A 304 23.95 2.90 9.78
N VAL A 305 24.86 2.19 9.11
CA VAL A 305 24.58 1.56 7.79
C VAL A 305 23.73 0.30 7.88
N LYS A 306 23.51 -0.24 9.10
CA LYS A 306 22.58 -1.35 9.35
C LYS A 306 21.11 -0.94 9.26
N GLN A 307 20.81 0.35 9.15
CA GLN A 307 19.44 0.83 8.97
C GLN A 307 18.90 0.42 7.59
N PRO A 308 17.68 -0.13 7.51
CA PRO A 308 17.20 -0.83 6.32
C PRO A 308 16.85 0.09 5.14
N ARG A 309 16.59 1.39 5.37
CA ARG A 309 16.36 2.41 4.35
C ARG A 309 17.13 3.68 4.70
N LEU A 310 18.04 4.12 3.84
CA LEU A 310 18.79 5.35 4.00
C LEU A 310 18.17 6.47 3.15
N GLU A 311 18.21 7.67 3.70
CA GLU A 311 17.83 8.87 2.96
C GLU A 311 18.81 9.13 1.80
N PRO A 312 18.34 9.56 0.62
CA PRO A 312 19.23 9.97 -0.46
C PRO A 312 20.08 11.17 -0.06
N GLY A 313 21.33 11.20 -0.50
CA GLY A 313 22.22 12.32 -0.24
C GLY A 313 23.52 12.21 -1.01
N ASP A 314 24.44 13.13 -0.74
CA ASP A 314 25.81 13.06 -1.25
C ASP A 314 26.66 12.18 -0.34
N TYR A 315 26.83 10.91 -0.75
CA TYR A 315 27.65 9.93 -0.06
C TYR A 315 29.07 9.86 -0.64
N GLY A 316 29.42 10.72 -1.61
CA GLY A 316 30.66 10.61 -2.38
C GLY A 316 31.92 10.65 -1.52
N GLU A 317 31.96 11.53 -0.51
CA GLU A 317 33.09 11.61 0.43
C GLU A 317 33.21 10.37 1.31
N LEU A 318 32.10 9.89 1.87
CA LEU A 318 32.05 8.70 2.70
C LEU A 318 32.47 7.44 1.93
N VAL A 319 31.96 7.27 0.70
CA VAL A 319 32.34 6.15 -0.16
C VAL A 319 33.82 6.21 -0.53
N ARG A 320 34.38 7.41 -0.79
CA ARG A 320 35.80 7.58 -1.08
C ARG A 320 36.68 7.22 0.12
N ALA A 321 36.27 7.58 1.33
CA ALA A 321 36.95 7.20 2.57
C ALA A 321 36.96 5.68 2.76
N LEU A 322 35.80 5.01 2.62
CA LEU A 322 35.69 3.55 2.71
C LEU A 322 36.53 2.85 1.64
N LYS A 323 36.46 3.31 0.39
CA LYS A 323 37.30 2.80 -0.71
C LYS A 323 38.79 2.93 -0.37
N LYS A 324 39.23 4.05 0.21
CA LYS A 324 40.63 4.28 0.59
C LYS A 324 41.07 3.27 1.66
N VAL A 325 40.25 3.02 2.68
CA VAL A 325 40.53 1.99 3.70
C VAL A 325 40.61 0.62 3.07
N ILE A 326 39.61 0.23 2.26
CA ILE A 326 39.60 -1.06 1.58
C ILE A 326 40.85 -1.22 0.72
N ALA A 327 41.27 -0.20 -0.03
CA ALA A 327 42.41 -0.26 -0.92
C ALA A 327 43.76 -0.31 -0.17
N LYS A 328 43.94 0.53 0.85
CA LYS A 328 45.27 0.92 1.35
C LYS A 328 45.54 0.59 2.82
N ASP A 329 44.54 0.25 3.62
CA ASP A 329 44.78 -0.05 5.03
C ASP A 329 45.54 -1.37 5.19
N LEU A 330 46.62 -1.33 5.98
CA LEU A 330 47.44 -2.52 6.25
C LEU A 330 46.77 -3.46 7.25
N ASN A 331 45.83 -2.95 8.06
CA ASN A 331 45.09 -3.77 9.00
C ASN A 331 43.86 -4.38 8.30
N VAL A 332 43.98 -5.65 7.93
CA VAL A 332 42.94 -6.41 7.21
C VAL A 332 41.59 -6.50 7.95
N MET A 333 41.57 -6.33 9.29
CA MET A 333 40.32 -6.23 10.03
C MET A 333 39.54 -4.96 9.65
N LEU A 334 40.25 -3.84 9.45
CA LEU A 334 39.64 -2.57 9.02
C LEU A 334 39.18 -2.64 7.57
N VAL A 335 39.90 -3.37 6.71
CA VAL A 335 39.46 -3.67 5.34
C VAL A 335 38.12 -4.40 5.34
N ALA A 336 37.97 -5.44 6.16
CA ALA A 336 36.71 -6.18 6.29
C ALA A 336 35.58 -5.29 6.83
N LEU A 337 35.84 -4.47 7.86
CA LEU A 337 34.84 -3.59 8.45
C LEU A 337 34.38 -2.48 7.49
N ALA A 338 35.31 -1.91 6.73
CA ALA A 338 34.99 -0.94 5.69
C ALA A 338 34.18 -1.55 4.54
N ALA A 339 34.49 -2.79 4.14
CA ALA A 339 33.70 -3.52 3.15
C ALA A 339 32.26 -3.76 3.64
N LYS A 340 32.06 -4.13 4.91
CA LYS A 340 30.72 -4.24 5.52
C LYS A 340 29.96 -2.91 5.53
N CYS A 341 30.64 -1.82 5.87
CA CYS A 341 30.03 -0.48 5.81
C CYS A 341 29.58 -0.14 4.38
N LEU A 342 30.40 -0.46 3.38
CA LEU A 342 30.08 -0.25 1.98
C LEU A 342 28.89 -1.11 1.51
N ALA A 343 28.81 -2.36 1.97
CA ALA A 343 27.66 -3.25 1.73
C ALA A 343 26.36 -2.70 2.32
N GLY A 344 26.43 -2.14 3.53
CA GLY A 344 25.30 -1.49 4.19
C GLY A 344 24.83 -0.23 3.45
N LEU A 345 25.76 0.60 2.97
CA LEU A 345 25.41 1.76 2.12
C LEU A 345 24.73 1.34 0.81
N ALA A 346 25.27 0.33 0.12
CA ALA A 346 24.69 -0.15 -1.14
C ALA A 346 23.28 -0.75 -0.92
N SER A 347 23.12 -1.58 0.10
CA SER A 347 21.83 -2.18 0.47
C SER A 347 20.80 -1.13 0.90
N GLY A 348 21.24 -0.17 1.71
CA GLY A 348 20.40 0.88 2.28
C GLY A 348 20.10 2.04 1.34
N LEU A 349 20.78 2.20 0.20
CA LEU A 349 20.46 3.21 -0.82
C LEU A 349 19.88 2.60 -2.11
N ARG A 350 20.12 1.31 -2.34
CA ARG A 350 19.69 0.56 -3.52
C ARG A 350 20.11 1.26 -4.82
N ARG A 351 19.18 1.47 -5.76
CA ARG A 351 19.43 2.15 -7.05
C ARG A 351 20.10 3.52 -6.89
N LYS A 352 19.96 4.19 -5.75
CA LYS A 352 20.59 5.50 -5.49
C LYS A 352 22.09 5.40 -5.21
N PHE A 353 22.62 4.20 -4.99
CA PHE A 353 24.06 3.93 -4.90
C PHE A 353 24.74 3.85 -6.29
N HIS A 354 23.98 3.74 -7.37
CA HIS A 354 24.50 3.57 -8.74
C HIS A 354 25.66 4.52 -9.13
N PRO A 355 25.65 5.83 -8.79
CA PRO A 355 26.73 6.75 -9.14
C PRO A 355 28.12 6.37 -8.59
N TYR A 356 28.16 5.54 -7.53
CA TYR A 356 29.40 5.18 -6.85
C TYR A 356 30.00 3.85 -7.33
N VAL A 357 29.23 3.04 -8.05
CA VAL A 357 29.60 1.67 -8.47
C VAL A 357 30.94 1.65 -9.21
N GLY A 358 31.09 2.51 -10.23
CA GLY A 358 32.31 2.58 -11.04
C GLY A 358 33.56 2.95 -10.24
N GLN A 359 33.41 3.57 -9.06
CA GLN A 359 34.52 3.94 -8.20
C GLN A 359 34.96 2.80 -7.29
N VAL A 360 34.05 1.92 -6.86
CA VAL A 360 34.29 0.93 -5.81
C VAL A 360 34.52 -0.49 -6.33
N VAL A 361 33.85 -0.89 -7.41
CA VAL A 361 33.95 -2.25 -7.96
C VAL A 361 35.39 -2.65 -8.31
N PRO A 362 36.20 -1.83 -9.00
CA PRO A 362 37.59 -2.21 -9.29
C PRO A 362 38.41 -2.48 -8.03
N THR A 363 38.23 -1.65 -6.99
CA THR A 363 38.95 -1.79 -5.73
C THR A 363 38.52 -3.03 -4.94
N LEU A 364 37.23 -3.36 -4.93
CA LEU A 364 36.72 -4.60 -4.32
C LEU A 364 37.30 -5.84 -5.04
N LEU A 365 37.28 -5.82 -6.38
CA LEU A 365 37.82 -6.91 -7.19
C LEU A 365 39.32 -7.12 -6.97
N GLU A 366 40.10 -6.03 -6.91
CA GLU A 366 41.53 -6.10 -6.59
C GLU A 366 41.81 -6.68 -5.21
N LYS A 367 40.92 -6.46 -4.23
CA LYS A 367 41.07 -6.94 -2.86
C LYS A 367 40.69 -8.40 -2.63
N PHE A 368 40.10 -9.09 -3.60
CA PHE A 368 39.93 -10.55 -3.55
C PHE A 368 41.25 -11.34 -3.58
N LYS A 369 42.40 -10.67 -3.72
CA LYS A 369 43.73 -11.28 -3.46
C LYS A 369 43.92 -11.68 -2.00
N GLU A 370 43.11 -11.17 -1.08
CA GLU A 370 43.13 -11.57 0.32
C GLU A 370 42.61 -13.00 0.53
N LYS A 371 43.22 -13.72 1.46
CA LYS A 371 42.91 -15.15 1.71
C LYS A 371 42.17 -15.41 3.02
N LYS A 372 42.10 -14.42 3.92
CA LYS A 372 41.43 -14.59 5.21
C LYS A 372 39.91 -14.66 5.00
N VAL A 373 39.30 -15.76 5.41
CA VAL A 373 37.87 -16.06 5.23
C VAL A 373 36.97 -14.87 5.59
N ASN A 374 37.14 -14.28 6.78
CA ASN A 374 36.31 -13.16 7.23
C ASN A 374 36.43 -11.90 6.34
N VAL A 375 37.59 -11.68 5.72
CA VAL A 375 37.82 -10.55 4.81
C VAL A 375 37.20 -10.84 3.46
N VAL A 376 37.40 -12.04 2.93
CA VAL A 376 36.81 -12.49 1.68
C VAL A 376 35.28 -12.44 1.76
N GLN A 377 34.69 -12.91 2.86
CA GLN A 377 33.24 -12.86 3.08
C GLN A 377 32.72 -11.42 3.08
N ALA A 378 33.38 -10.50 3.79
CA ALA A 378 32.97 -9.10 3.80
C ALA A 378 33.08 -8.44 2.41
N LEU A 379 34.09 -8.83 1.61
CA LEU A 379 34.24 -8.37 0.23
C LEU A 379 33.16 -8.96 -0.69
N GLN A 380 32.77 -10.22 -0.49
CA GLN A 380 31.65 -10.87 -1.19
C GLN A 380 30.33 -10.14 -0.88
N GLU A 381 30.03 -9.94 0.40
CA GLU A 381 28.83 -9.20 0.82
C GLU A 381 28.78 -7.79 0.20
N ALA A 382 29.91 -7.09 0.15
CA ALA A 382 30.02 -5.78 -0.46
C ALA A 382 29.78 -5.80 -1.98
N ILE A 383 30.44 -6.71 -2.71
CA ILE A 383 30.30 -6.77 -4.17
C ILE A 383 28.90 -7.21 -4.58
N ASP A 384 28.29 -8.14 -3.86
CA ASP A 384 26.92 -8.61 -4.10
C ASP A 384 25.92 -7.48 -3.88
N ALA A 385 26.04 -6.76 -2.75
CA ALA A 385 25.18 -5.62 -2.46
C ALA A 385 25.31 -4.52 -3.53
N VAL A 386 26.54 -4.19 -3.96
CA VAL A 386 26.80 -3.20 -5.01
C VAL A 386 26.24 -3.67 -6.36
N PHE A 387 26.36 -4.95 -6.69
CA PHE A 387 25.83 -5.52 -7.93
C PHE A 387 24.30 -5.42 -8.01
N LEU A 388 23.59 -5.60 -6.90
CA LEU A 388 22.13 -5.42 -6.85
C LEU A 388 21.67 -3.97 -7.10
N THR A 389 22.59 -3.00 -7.03
CA THR A 389 22.28 -1.58 -7.31
C THR A 389 22.35 -1.21 -8.78
N VAL A 390 22.89 -2.09 -9.64
CA VAL A 390 22.91 -1.92 -11.10
C VAL A 390 21.78 -2.72 -11.76
N SER A 391 21.11 -2.13 -12.76
CA SER A 391 20.13 -2.88 -13.57
C SER A 391 20.88 -3.64 -14.64
N ILE A 392 20.95 -4.96 -14.53
CA ILE A 392 21.43 -5.83 -15.62
C ILE A 392 20.19 -6.31 -16.35
N GLY A 393 20.13 -6.07 -17.66
CA GLY A 393 18.99 -6.41 -18.49
C GLY A 393 18.61 -7.91 -18.42
N PRO A 394 17.43 -8.29 -18.96
CA PRO A 394 16.73 -9.54 -18.67
C PRO A 394 17.49 -10.86 -18.94
N LYS A 395 18.63 -10.83 -19.61
CA LYS A 395 19.34 -12.05 -20.07
C LYS A 395 20.22 -12.73 -19.01
N VAL A 396 20.44 -12.12 -17.84
CA VAL A 396 21.32 -12.69 -16.80
C VAL A 396 20.55 -13.20 -15.57
N GLN A 397 19.30 -12.77 -15.38
CA GLN A 397 18.45 -13.26 -14.27
C GLN A 397 18.12 -14.77 -14.39
N SER A 398 18.05 -15.29 -15.62
CA SER A 398 17.85 -16.71 -15.89
C SER A 398 19.04 -17.60 -15.49
N ALA A 399 20.24 -17.04 -15.29
CA ALA A 399 21.40 -17.80 -14.81
C ALA A 399 21.43 -17.98 -13.28
N ASN A 400 20.74 -17.11 -12.52
CA ASN A 400 20.73 -17.15 -11.06
C ASN A 400 19.73 -18.15 -10.46
N ASN A 401 18.68 -18.53 -11.21
CA ASN A 401 17.76 -19.59 -10.77
C ASN A 401 18.33 -21.01 -10.96
N VAL A 402 19.35 -21.17 -11.81
CA VAL A 402 19.96 -22.48 -12.07
C VAL A 402 21.06 -22.82 -11.04
N THR A 403 21.72 -21.83 -10.46
CA THR A 403 22.85 -22.04 -9.54
C THR A 403 22.45 -22.16 -8.07
N ARG A 404 21.28 -21.66 -7.66
CA ARG A 404 20.75 -21.87 -6.29
C ARG A 404 20.04 -23.21 -6.08
N GLY A 405 19.79 -23.98 -7.13
CA GLY A 405 19.17 -25.31 -7.06
C GLY A 405 20.14 -26.47 -6.85
N ASN A 406 21.45 -26.24 -6.92
CA ASN A 406 22.47 -27.29 -6.83
C ASN A 406 23.60 -26.93 -5.84
N ALA A 407 23.23 -26.63 -4.59
CA ALA A 407 24.17 -26.66 -3.46
C ALA A 407 23.47 -27.24 -2.23
#